data_AF-A0A2V8RPA6-F1
#
_entry.id   AF-A0A2V8RPA6-F1
#
_cell.length_a   1.000
_cell.length_b   1.000
_cell.length_c   1.000
_cell.angle_alpha   90.00
_cell.angle_beta   90.00
_cell.angle_gamma   90.00
#
_symmetry.space_group_name_H-M   'P 1'
#
loop_
_entity.id
_entity.type
_entity.pdbx_description
1 polymer ?
#
loop_
_entity_poly.entity_id
_entity_poly.type
_entity_poly.pdbx_seq_one_letter_code
_entity_poly.pdbx_strand_id
1 'polypeptide(L)'
;MQAARRAARQTTPGRTKMIAAIQITWRKLRPDLHDDPDELRAERLAYISEVLKLKHPLVSLTTLSTPQLARVLDALHALQTQPKLAGYTPPVKPQPASAEVIHFASSEQVFTIKKLFDFLNWSAEARTRFLRDRFKRENPVHLRPPQAHSLIRILLNIACQRELKARGCEHVSRQMISAHIPLLKARLEIDRKEIPEEVELCQDPTITSAGTLDA
;
A
#
# COMPACT_ATOMS: atom_id res chain seq x y z
N MET A 1 14.01 -7.40 50.40
CA MET A 1 13.82 -6.66 49.14
C MET A 1 12.92 -7.47 48.21
N GLN A 2 11.69 -7.01 47.98
CA GLN A 2 10.66 -7.73 47.23
C GLN A 2 10.89 -7.62 45.72
N ALA A 3 11.08 -8.76 45.06
CA ALA A 3 11.12 -8.84 43.60
C ALA A 3 9.69 -8.92 43.04
N ALA A 4 9.26 -7.86 42.37
CA ALA A 4 8.00 -7.79 41.64
C ALA A 4 7.99 -8.81 40.49
N ARG A 5 7.20 -9.88 40.64
CA ARG A 5 6.91 -10.83 39.56
C ARG A 5 6.04 -10.16 38.49
N ARG A 6 6.63 -9.82 37.34
CA ARG A 6 5.90 -9.49 36.10
C ARG A 6 5.27 -10.77 35.55
N ALA A 7 4.00 -11.00 35.85
CA ALA A 7 3.20 -12.01 35.16
C ALA A 7 2.95 -11.57 33.72
N ALA A 8 3.52 -12.30 32.76
CA ALA A 8 3.18 -12.17 31.35
C ALA A 8 1.69 -12.54 31.17
N ARG A 9 0.83 -11.54 30.95
CA ARG A 9 -0.59 -11.73 30.63
C ARG A 9 -0.67 -12.41 29.27
N GLN A 10 -0.89 -13.72 29.26
CA GLN A 10 -1.28 -14.46 28.05
C GLN A 10 -2.61 -13.88 27.55
N THR A 11 -2.56 -13.10 26.47
CA THR A 11 -3.77 -12.56 25.83
C THR A 11 -4.45 -13.67 25.05
N THR A 12 -5.63 -14.09 25.51
CA THR A 12 -6.47 -15.08 24.84
C THR A 12 -6.82 -14.59 23.42
N PRO A 13 -6.75 -15.42 22.37
CA PRO A 13 -6.98 -15.00 20.97
C PRO A 13 -8.33 -14.31 20.71
N GLY A 14 -9.36 -14.56 21.54
CA GLY A 14 -10.64 -13.83 21.48
C GLY A 14 -10.54 -12.35 21.86
N ARG A 15 -9.69 -12.01 22.85
CA ARG A 15 -9.52 -10.64 23.34
C ARG A 15 -8.91 -9.72 22.29
N THR A 16 -7.91 -10.20 21.56
CA THR A 16 -7.26 -9.45 20.48
C THR A 16 -8.25 -9.15 19.35
N LYS A 17 -9.12 -10.10 19.01
CA LYS A 17 -10.19 -9.90 18.03
C LYS A 17 -11.19 -8.83 18.47
N MET A 18 -11.57 -8.81 19.75
CA MET A 18 -12.48 -7.78 20.28
C MET A 18 -11.88 -6.38 20.21
N ILE A 19 -10.60 -6.22 20.57
CA ILE A 19 -9.90 -4.93 20.46
C ILE A 19 -9.85 -4.46 18.99
N ALA A 20 -9.53 -5.36 18.06
CA ALA A 20 -9.53 -5.04 16.63
C ALA A 20 -10.94 -4.64 16.15
N ALA A 21 -11.98 -5.34 16.58
CA ALA A 21 -13.37 -5.02 16.24
C ALA A 21 -13.78 -3.63 16.73
N ILE A 22 -13.39 -3.24 17.96
CA ILE A 22 -13.62 -1.89 18.50
C ILE A 22 -12.93 -0.84 17.63
N GLN A 23 -11.65 -1.06 17.28
CA GLN A 23 -10.88 -0.11 16.47
C GLN A 23 -11.48 0.09 15.08
N ILE A 24 -11.86 -1.00 14.41
CA ILE A 24 -12.47 -0.97 13.08
C ILE A 24 -13.83 -0.27 13.14
N THR A 25 -14.66 -0.61 14.13
CA THR A 25 -16.01 -0.05 14.28
C THR A 25 -15.95 1.45 14.57
N TRP A 26 -15.06 1.89 15.45
CA TRP A 26 -14.87 3.31 15.76
C TRP A 26 -14.46 4.12 14.53
N ARG A 27 -13.53 3.59 13.72
CA ARG A 27 -13.11 4.24 12.46
C ARG A 27 -14.27 4.41 11.47
N LYS A 28 -15.22 3.47 11.44
CA LYS A 28 -16.42 3.59 10.59
C LYS A 28 -17.40 4.64 11.09
N LEU A 29 -17.49 4.83 12.41
CA LEU A 29 -18.37 5.82 13.03
C LEU A 29 -17.82 7.24 12.95
N ARG A 30 -16.50 7.41 12.91
CA ARG A 30 -15.81 8.70 12.88
C ARG A 30 -14.91 8.86 11.64
N PRO A 31 -15.49 8.93 10.42
CA PRO A 31 -14.72 9.18 9.20
C PRO A 31 -14.12 10.60 9.17
N ASP A 32 -14.69 11.53 9.94
CA ASP A 32 -14.20 12.90 10.16
C ASP A 32 -12.78 12.95 10.73
N LEU A 33 -12.40 11.93 11.52
CA LEU A 33 -11.10 11.85 12.18
C LEU A 33 -10.13 10.88 11.48
N HIS A 34 -10.33 10.58 10.19
CA HIS A 34 -9.50 9.58 9.52
C HIS A 34 -8.04 10.03 9.35
N ASP A 35 -7.83 11.33 9.12
CA ASP A 35 -6.53 11.91 8.78
C ASP A 35 -5.65 12.20 10.02
N ASP A 36 -6.24 12.18 11.23
CA ASP A 36 -5.51 12.30 12.50
C ASP A 36 -5.67 11.01 13.36
N PRO A 37 -4.71 10.08 13.27
CA PRO A 37 -4.74 8.84 14.04
C PRO A 37 -4.67 9.03 15.56
N ASP A 38 -4.06 10.12 16.04
CA ASP A 38 -3.88 10.40 17.45
C ASP A 38 -5.16 10.96 18.07
N GLU A 39 -5.83 11.88 17.36
CA GLU A 39 -7.16 12.37 17.72
C GLU A 39 -8.20 11.25 17.68
N LEU A 40 -8.20 10.42 16.62
CA LEU A 40 -9.06 9.25 16.51
C LEU A 40 -8.85 8.27 17.68
N ARG A 41 -7.61 8.15 18.17
CA ARG A 41 -7.29 7.33 19.34
C ARG A 41 -7.80 7.97 20.63
N ALA A 42 -7.57 9.26 20.83
CA ALA A 42 -7.98 9.99 22.03
C ALA A 42 -9.50 9.95 22.21
N GLU A 43 -10.23 10.28 21.15
CA GLU A 43 -11.70 10.27 21.10
C GLU A 43 -12.28 8.88 21.39
N ARG A 44 -11.66 7.82 20.84
CA ARG A 44 -12.04 6.45 21.14
C ARG A 44 -11.89 6.12 22.62
N LEU A 45 -10.78 6.51 23.23
CA LEU A 45 -10.50 6.24 24.63
C LEU A 45 -11.41 7.05 25.56
N ALA A 46 -11.72 8.29 25.19
CA ALA A 46 -12.69 9.13 25.88
C ALA A 46 -14.09 8.49 25.87
N TYR A 47 -14.60 8.13 24.68
CA TYR A 47 -15.88 7.45 24.54
C TYR A 47 -15.96 6.16 25.37
N ILE A 48 -14.93 5.33 25.34
CA ILE A 48 -14.92 4.08 26.09
C ILE A 48 -14.88 4.32 27.60
N SER A 49 -14.18 5.37 28.05
CA SER A 49 -14.16 5.78 29.45
C SER A 49 -15.55 6.18 29.93
N GLU A 50 -16.30 6.89 29.09
CA GLU A 50 -17.68 7.30 29.35
C GLU A 50 -18.66 6.12 29.40
N VAL A 51 -18.63 5.24 28.38
CA VAL A 51 -19.48 4.04 28.30
C VAL A 51 -19.29 3.14 29.53
N LEU A 52 -18.05 2.98 29.99
CA LEU A 52 -17.72 2.15 31.13
C LEU A 52 -17.80 2.90 32.48
N LYS A 53 -18.13 4.19 32.47
CA LYS A 53 -18.18 5.08 33.64
C LYS A 53 -16.93 4.97 34.51
N LEU A 54 -15.76 5.01 33.86
CA LEU A 54 -14.48 4.90 34.55
C LEU A 54 -14.20 6.18 35.34
N LYS A 55 -13.71 6.02 36.58
CA LYS A 55 -13.31 7.16 37.43
C LYS A 55 -12.08 7.90 36.89
N HIS A 56 -11.29 7.25 36.06
CA HIS A 56 -10.06 7.79 35.48
C HIS A 56 -10.03 7.58 33.97
N PRO A 57 -9.42 8.51 33.22
CA PRO A 57 -9.26 8.38 31.77
C PRO A 57 -8.53 7.10 31.39
N LEU A 58 -9.04 6.41 30.38
CA LEU A 58 -8.41 5.20 29.86
C LEU A 58 -7.18 5.54 29.01
N VAL A 59 -6.02 5.02 29.37
CA VAL A 59 -4.79 5.19 28.59
C VAL A 59 -4.67 4.16 27.44
N SER A 60 -5.25 2.97 27.64
CA SER A 60 -5.15 1.85 26.69
C SER A 60 -6.31 0.88 26.80
N LEU A 61 -6.71 0.28 25.67
CA LEU A 61 -7.70 -0.80 25.63
C LEU A 61 -7.20 -2.11 26.25
N THR A 62 -5.88 -2.28 26.35
CA THR A 62 -5.27 -3.50 26.90
C THR A 62 -5.44 -3.63 28.41
N THR A 63 -5.88 -2.59 29.10
CA THR A 63 -6.14 -2.61 30.55
C THR A 63 -7.57 -3.08 30.88
N LEU A 64 -8.50 -3.01 29.93
CA LEU A 64 -9.89 -3.42 30.11
C LEU A 64 -10.04 -4.94 30.23
N SER A 65 -10.94 -5.45 31.04
CA SER A 65 -11.24 -6.89 31.09
C SER A 65 -12.07 -7.33 29.86
N THR A 66 -12.08 -8.63 29.55
CA THR A 66 -12.91 -9.18 28.46
C THR A 66 -14.40 -8.80 28.58
N PRO A 67 -15.06 -8.87 29.75
CA PRO A 67 -16.46 -8.42 29.87
C PRO A 67 -16.63 -6.91 29.66
N GLN A 68 -15.63 -6.08 30.02
CA GLN A 68 -15.66 -4.65 29.68
C GLN A 68 -15.56 -4.43 28.18
N LEU A 69 -14.70 -5.18 27.47
CA LEU A 69 -14.61 -5.11 26.01
C LEU A 69 -15.92 -5.53 25.33
N ALA A 70 -16.63 -6.52 25.87
CA ALA A 70 -17.94 -6.94 25.35
C ALA A 70 -18.97 -5.82 25.46
N ARG A 71 -19.08 -5.18 26.64
CA ARG A 71 -19.98 -4.03 26.85
C ARG A 71 -19.68 -2.86 25.92
N VAL A 72 -18.40 -2.61 25.63
CA VAL A 72 -18.01 -1.57 24.66
C VAL A 72 -18.49 -1.92 23.25
N LEU A 73 -18.36 -3.18 22.84
CA LEU A 73 -18.86 -3.62 21.53
C LEU A 73 -20.38 -3.48 21.44
N ASP A 74 -21.11 -3.87 22.48
CA ASP A 74 -22.57 -3.71 22.53
C ASP A 74 -22.98 -2.24 22.41
N ALA A 75 -22.28 -1.33 23.11
CA ALA A 75 -22.53 0.11 23.02
C ALA A 75 -22.20 0.67 21.63
N LEU A 76 -21.15 0.20 20.97
CA LEU A 76 -20.80 0.61 19.61
C LEU A 76 -21.82 0.11 18.58
N HIS A 77 -22.35 -1.11 18.74
CA HIS A 77 -23.43 -1.61 17.90
C HIS A 77 -24.72 -0.81 18.12
N ALA A 78 -25.05 -0.47 19.37
CA ALA A 78 -26.19 0.37 19.69
C ALA A 78 -26.12 1.73 18.98
N LEU A 79 -24.94 2.39 18.99
CA LEU A 79 -24.69 3.62 18.24
C LEU A 79 -24.92 3.46 16.73
N GLN A 80 -24.50 2.34 16.13
CA GLN A 80 -24.73 2.08 14.71
C GLN A 80 -26.21 1.88 14.36
N THR A 81 -26.99 1.37 15.32
CA THR A 81 -28.42 1.09 15.15
C THR A 81 -29.34 2.25 15.51
N GLN A 82 -28.81 3.38 16.02
CA GLN A 82 -29.65 4.55 16.30
C GLN A 82 -30.32 5.04 15.00
N PRO A 83 -31.66 5.24 15.00
CA PRO A 83 -32.37 5.68 13.82
C PRO A 83 -31.86 7.06 13.42
N LYS A 84 -31.33 7.16 12.20
CA LYS A 84 -30.88 8.44 11.63
C LYS A 84 -32.08 9.39 11.57
N LEU A 85 -31.94 10.57 12.19
CA LEU A 85 -32.94 11.65 12.16
C LEU A 85 -33.38 11.95 10.72
N ALA A 86 -34.68 12.17 10.53
CA ALA A 86 -35.26 12.63 9.27
C ALA A 86 -34.66 13.99 8.89
N GLY A 87 -33.97 14.06 7.75
CA GLY A 87 -33.25 15.26 7.30
C GLY A 87 -31.76 15.04 7.04
N TYR A 88 -31.20 13.89 7.43
CA TYR A 88 -29.88 13.47 6.94
C TYR A 88 -30.03 12.94 5.51
N THR A 89 -29.76 13.78 4.51
CA THR A 89 -29.33 13.25 3.21
C THR A 89 -28.03 12.50 3.45
N PRO A 90 -28.00 11.16 3.31
CA PRO A 90 -26.72 10.47 3.30
C PRO A 90 -25.88 11.12 2.19
N PRO A 91 -24.56 11.35 2.40
CA PRO A 91 -23.71 11.53 1.25
C PRO A 91 -24.01 10.35 0.35
N VAL A 92 -24.45 10.68 -0.88
CA VAL A 92 -24.80 9.77 -1.95
C VAL A 92 -23.98 8.51 -1.77
N LYS A 93 -24.64 7.36 -1.47
CA LYS A 93 -23.97 6.06 -1.58
C LYS A 93 -23.22 6.16 -2.90
N PRO A 94 -21.87 6.06 -2.96
CA PRO A 94 -21.23 5.96 -4.24
C PRO A 94 -21.98 4.83 -4.95
N GLN A 95 -22.53 5.16 -6.12
CA GLN A 95 -23.20 4.22 -7.01
C GLN A 95 -22.41 2.91 -7.00
N PRO A 96 -23.05 1.73 -7.13
CA PRO A 96 -22.30 0.47 -7.27
C PRO A 96 -21.21 0.74 -8.29
N ALA A 97 -19.96 0.68 -7.81
CA ALA A 97 -18.82 1.24 -8.50
C ALA A 97 -18.92 0.82 -9.95
N SER A 98 -19.00 1.81 -10.85
CA SER A 98 -18.72 1.65 -12.27
C SER A 98 -17.71 0.54 -12.40
N ALA A 99 -18.11 -0.58 -13.03
CA ALA A 99 -17.38 -1.85 -13.07
C ALA A 99 -15.90 -1.62 -12.76
N GLU A 100 -15.46 -1.94 -11.53
CA GLU A 100 -14.13 -1.58 -11.05
C GLU A 100 -13.14 -2.14 -12.07
N VAL A 101 -12.63 -1.27 -12.93
CA VAL A 101 -11.66 -1.65 -13.95
C VAL A 101 -10.43 -2.01 -13.14
N ILE A 102 -10.27 -3.30 -12.85
CA ILE A 102 -9.11 -3.80 -12.14
C ILE A 102 -7.94 -3.56 -13.08
N HIS A 103 -7.31 -2.40 -12.94
CA HIS A 103 -6.10 -2.09 -13.66
C HIS A 103 -5.06 -3.13 -13.24
N PHE A 104 -4.60 -3.89 -14.23
CA PHE A 104 -3.45 -4.76 -14.09
C PHE A 104 -2.16 -3.94 -14.25
N ALA A 105 -1.01 -4.58 -13.99
CA ALA A 105 0.29 -3.97 -14.17
C ALA A 105 0.43 -3.42 -15.59
N SER A 106 0.97 -2.21 -15.73
CA SER A 106 1.20 -1.62 -17.04
C SER A 106 2.20 -2.44 -17.85
N SER A 107 2.17 -2.30 -19.18
CA SER A 107 3.15 -2.94 -20.07
C SER A 107 4.59 -2.62 -19.66
N GLU A 108 4.86 -1.37 -19.28
CA GLU A 108 6.15 -0.90 -18.75
C GLU A 108 6.56 -1.59 -17.45
N GLN A 109 5.62 -1.76 -16.52
CA GLN A 109 5.88 -2.44 -15.26
C GLN A 109 6.22 -3.91 -15.52
N VAL A 110 5.44 -4.59 -16.37
CA VAL A 110 5.71 -5.98 -16.75
C VAL A 110 7.06 -6.11 -17.45
N PHE A 111 7.38 -5.20 -18.38
CA PHE A 111 8.66 -5.16 -19.06
C PHE A 111 9.83 -5.00 -18.08
N THR A 112 9.70 -4.05 -17.14
CA THR A 112 10.70 -3.81 -16.09
C THR A 112 10.91 -5.05 -15.21
N ILE A 113 9.83 -5.70 -14.78
CA ILE A 113 9.88 -6.91 -13.98
C ILE A 113 10.59 -8.04 -14.73
N LYS A 114 10.27 -8.24 -16.02
CA LYS A 114 10.91 -9.26 -16.87
C LYS A 114 12.42 -9.00 -16.98
N LYS A 115 12.81 -7.78 -17.32
CA LYS A 115 14.24 -7.38 -17.39
C LYS A 115 14.98 -7.63 -16.08
N LEU A 116 14.36 -7.32 -14.94
CA LEU A 116 14.98 -7.56 -13.63
C LEU A 116 15.12 -9.06 -13.31
N PHE A 117 14.14 -9.88 -13.67
CA PHE A 117 14.27 -11.34 -13.51
C PHE A 117 15.35 -11.93 -14.41
N ASP A 118 15.45 -11.44 -15.65
CA ASP A 118 16.49 -11.87 -16.59
C ASP A 118 17.87 -11.44 -16.08
N PHE A 119 18.03 -10.20 -15.62
CA PHE A 119 19.27 -9.71 -15.01
C PHE A 119 19.69 -10.53 -13.78
N LEU A 120 18.73 -10.94 -12.95
CA LEU A 120 19.00 -11.77 -11.78
C LEU A 120 19.32 -13.23 -12.13
N ASN A 121 19.18 -13.64 -13.40
CA ASN A 121 19.31 -15.02 -13.88
C ASN A 121 18.41 -16.00 -13.13
N TRP A 122 17.18 -15.59 -12.81
CA TRP A 122 16.22 -16.50 -12.16
C TRP A 122 15.61 -17.46 -13.17
N SER A 123 15.52 -18.75 -12.83
CA SER A 123 14.80 -19.74 -13.63
C SER A 123 13.29 -19.44 -13.65
N ALA A 124 12.58 -19.91 -14.67
CA ALA A 124 11.13 -19.72 -14.78
C ALA A 124 10.38 -20.26 -13.54
N GLU A 125 10.81 -21.41 -13.02
CA GLU A 125 10.25 -22.00 -11.80
C GLU A 125 10.48 -21.13 -10.56
N ALA A 126 11.69 -20.56 -10.40
CA ALA A 126 12.01 -19.67 -9.30
C ALA A 126 11.19 -18.38 -9.37
N ARG A 127 10.98 -17.82 -10.57
CA ARG A 127 10.12 -16.65 -10.80
C ARG A 127 8.68 -16.94 -10.37
N THR A 128 8.10 -18.05 -10.87
CA THR A 128 6.72 -18.44 -10.56
C THR A 128 6.54 -18.73 -9.08
N ARG A 129 7.46 -19.48 -8.46
CA ARG A 129 7.42 -19.78 -7.03
C ARG A 129 7.46 -18.51 -6.19
N PHE A 130 8.38 -17.59 -6.49
CA PHE A 130 8.49 -16.33 -5.76
C PHE A 130 7.21 -15.48 -5.86
N LEU A 131 6.63 -15.37 -7.06
CA LEU A 131 5.37 -14.64 -7.28
C LEU A 131 4.21 -15.32 -6.54
N ARG A 132 4.14 -16.65 -6.57
CA ARG A 132 3.10 -17.44 -5.90
C ARG A 132 3.19 -17.27 -4.39
N ASP A 133 4.37 -17.38 -3.82
CA ASP A 133 4.57 -17.30 -2.38
C ASP A 133 4.21 -15.91 -1.85
N ARG A 134 4.68 -14.86 -2.53
CA ARG A 134 4.60 -13.48 -2.04
C ARG A 134 3.34 -12.72 -2.45
N PHE A 135 2.85 -12.94 -3.67
CA PHE A 135 1.73 -12.18 -4.25
C PHE A 135 0.51 -13.05 -4.58
N LYS A 136 0.59 -14.38 -4.40
CA LYS A 136 -0.46 -15.34 -4.76
C LYS A 136 -0.84 -15.27 -6.24
N ARG A 137 0.14 -14.97 -7.11
CA ARG A 137 0.02 -14.88 -8.57
C ARG A 137 1.15 -15.65 -9.23
N GLU A 138 0.95 -16.10 -10.46
CA GLU A 138 1.97 -16.87 -11.20
C GLU A 138 2.68 -16.04 -12.28
N ASN A 139 2.02 -14.98 -12.77
CA ASN A 139 2.50 -14.17 -13.87
C ASN A 139 2.52 -12.67 -13.47
N PRO A 140 3.59 -11.92 -13.78
CA PRO A 140 3.67 -10.48 -13.55
C PRO A 140 2.50 -9.67 -14.17
N VAL A 141 1.92 -10.14 -15.28
CA VAL A 141 0.78 -9.48 -15.94
C VAL A 141 -0.46 -9.45 -15.05
N HIS A 142 -0.60 -10.41 -14.12
CA HIS A 142 -1.75 -10.50 -13.21
C HIS A 142 -1.55 -9.73 -11.90
N LEU A 143 -0.45 -8.99 -11.77
CA LEU A 143 -0.22 -8.13 -10.61
C LEU A 143 -1.04 -6.85 -10.75
N ARG A 144 -1.57 -6.35 -9.65
CA ARG A 144 -2.11 -4.98 -9.59
C ARG A 144 -0.95 -3.97 -9.61
N PRO A 145 -1.14 -2.73 -10.09
CA PRO A 145 -0.08 -1.72 -10.13
C PRO A 145 0.68 -1.52 -8.79
N PRO A 146 0.02 -1.49 -7.61
CA PRO A 146 0.73 -1.41 -6.34
C PRO A 146 1.61 -2.63 -6.04
N GLN A 147 1.16 -3.83 -6.45
CA GLN A 147 1.90 -5.06 -6.29
C GLN A 147 3.10 -5.12 -7.26
N ALA A 148 2.89 -4.70 -8.51
CA ALA A 148 3.95 -4.59 -9.51
C ALA A 148 5.04 -3.60 -9.07
N HIS A 149 4.65 -2.41 -8.59
CA HIS A 149 5.58 -1.44 -8.04
C HIS A 149 6.37 -1.98 -6.85
N SER A 150 5.69 -2.66 -5.92
CA SER A 150 6.33 -3.33 -4.78
C SER A 150 7.33 -4.40 -5.23
N LEU A 151 6.96 -5.23 -6.20
CA LEU A 151 7.83 -6.26 -6.78
C LEU A 151 9.06 -5.63 -7.44
N ILE A 152 8.90 -4.60 -8.27
CA ILE A 152 10.01 -3.88 -8.92
C ILE A 152 11.01 -3.40 -7.87
N ARG A 153 10.53 -2.76 -6.79
CA ARG A 153 11.39 -2.29 -5.69
C ARG A 153 12.14 -3.42 -5.00
N ILE A 154 11.49 -4.57 -4.76
CA ILE A 154 12.14 -5.74 -4.16
C ILE A 154 13.24 -6.26 -5.08
N LEU A 155 12.95 -6.44 -6.37
CA LEU A 155 13.91 -6.95 -7.34
C LEU A 155 15.09 -6.00 -7.52
N LEU A 156 14.85 -4.69 -7.57
CA LEU A 156 15.91 -3.68 -7.60
C LEU A 156 16.82 -3.75 -6.37
N ASN A 157 16.25 -3.89 -5.18
CA ASN A 157 17.04 -4.04 -3.96
C ASN A 157 17.92 -5.30 -3.99
N ILE A 158 17.36 -6.44 -4.42
CA ILE A 158 18.11 -7.70 -4.54
C ILE A 158 19.23 -7.55 -5.57
N ALA A 159 18.92 -6.98 -6.73
CA ALA A 159 19.88 -6.74 -7.80
C ALA A 159 21.03 -5.83 -7.33
N CYS A 160 20.71 -4.68 -6.71
CA CYS A 160 21.72 -3.77 -6.16
C CYS A 160 22.57 -4.44 -5.08
N GLN A 161 21.95 -5.20 -4.17
CA GLN A 161 22.68 -5.90 -3.13
C GLN A 161 23.66 -6.93 -3.70
N ARG A 162 23.25 -7.67 -4.73
CA ARG A 162 24.12 -8.64 -5.43
C ARG A 162 25.30 -7.94 -6.10
N GLU A 163 25.06 -6.82 -6.77
CA GLU A 163 26.14 -6.04 -7.41
C GLU A 163 27.13 -5.47 -6.41
N LEU A 164 26.65 -4.84 -5.35
CA LEU A 164 27.51 -4.24 -4.33
C LEU A 164 28.37 -5.31 -3.64
N LYS A 165 27.79 -6.48 -3.35
CA LYS A 165 28.54 -7.63 -2.84
C LYS A 165 29.57 -8.15 -3.84
N ALA A 166 29.23 -8.23 -5.12
CA ALA A 166 30.18 -8.63 -6.17
C ALA A 166 31.36 -7.67 -6.31
N ARG A 167 31.19 -6.40 -5.91
CA ARG A 167 32.26 -5.38 -5.84
C ARG A 167 33.07 -5.42 -4.55
N GLY A 168 32.85 -6.40 -3.67
CA GLY A 168 33.57 -6.55 -2.40
C GLY A 168 32.97 -5.81 -1.21
N CYS A 169 31.74 -5.27 -1.32
CA CYS A 169 31.07 -4.69 -0.15
C CYS A 169 30.51 -5.80 0.75
N GLU A 170 31.15 -6.06 1.90
CA GLU A 170 30.65 -7.04 2.88
C GLU A 170 29.30 -6.62 3.48
N HIS A 171 29.17 -5.32 3.80
CA HIS A 171 27.99 -4.74 4.43
C HIS A 171 27.31 -3.75 3.47
N VAL A 172 26.10 -4.10 3.03
CA VAL A 172 25.32 -3.27 2.12
C VAL A 172 24.27 -2.48 2.89
N SER A 173 24.45 -1.17 3.01
CA SER A 173 23.48 -0.30 3.68
C SER A 173 22.33 0.09 2.75
N ARG A 174 21.19 0.50 3.34
CA ARG A 174 20.03 0.98 2.57
C ARG A 174 20.34 2.25 1.77
N GLN A 175 21.21 3.11 2.29
CA GLN A 175 21.66 4.32 1.59
C GLN A 175 22.48 3.96 0.34
N MET A 176 23.38 2.98 0.44
CA MET A 176 24.16 2.51 -0.70
C MET A 176 23.26 1.91 -1.79
N ILE A 177 22.27 1.11 -1.41
CA ILE A 177 21.28 0.58 -2.37
C ILE A 177 20.53 1.74 -3.05
N SER A 178 20.05 2.71 -2.27
CA SER A 178 19.30 3.85 -2.83
C SER A 178 20.12 4.66 -3.83
N ALA A 179 21.42 4.86 -3.56
CA ALA A 179 22.34 5.55 -4.46
C ALA A 179 22.66 4.72 -5.71
N HIS A 180 22.63 3.39 -5.62
CA HIS A 180 22.97 2.48 -6.71
C HIS A 180 21.80 2.16 -7.65
N ILE A 181 20.55 2.28 -7.17
CA ILE A 181 19.34 2.02 -7.96
C ILE A 181 19.31 2.81 -9.29
N PRO A 182 19.58 4.13 -9.33
CA PRO A 182 19.59 4.89 -10.58
C PRO A 182 20.59 4.35 -11.60
N LEU A 183 21.80 3.97 -11.14
CA LEU A 183 22.84 3.39 -12.00
C LEU A 183 22.40 2.05 -12.59
N LEU A 184 21.81 1.20 -11.76
CA LEU A 184 21.30 -0.10 -12.20
C LEU A 184 20.16 0.07 -13.22
N LYS A 185 19.23 1.00 -12.98
CA LYS A 185 18.13 1.28 -13.91
C LYS A 185 18.62 1.81 -15.27
N ALA A 186 19.61 2.71 -15.26
CA ALA A 186 20.22 3.23 -16.48
C ALA A 186 20.86 2.10 -17.28
N ARG A 187 21.64 1.23 -16.63
CA ARG A 187 22.30 0.10 -17.29
C ARG A 187 21.32 -0.94 -17.85
N LEU A 188 20.19 -1.14 -17.18
CA LEU A 188 19.13 -2.05 -17.64
C LEU A 188 18.19 -1.40 -18.66
N GLU A 189 18.40 -0.13 -19.03
CA GLU A 189 17.52 0.66 -19.90
C GLU A 189 16.04 0.58 -19.44
N ILE A 190 15.81 0.75 -18.13
CA ILE A 190 14.47 0.77 -17.54
C ILE A 190 13.90 2.19 -17.58
N ASP A 191 14.71 3.19 -17.22
CA ASP A 191 14.34 4.61 -17.35
C ASP A 191 14.77 5.09 -18.75
N ARG A 192 14.13 4.58 -19.81
CA ARG A 192 14.08 5.35 -21.06
C ARG A 192 13.18 6.53 -20.76
N LYS A 193 13.77 7.69 -20.42
CA LYS A 193 13.01 8.94 -20.54
C LYS A 193 12.50 8.95 -21.98
N GLU A 194 11.19 8.84 -22.16
CA GLU A 194 10.57 9.30 -23.39
C GLU A 194 11.12 10.71 -23.61
N ILE A 195 11.91 10.87 -24.66
CA ILE A 195 12.13 12.20 -25.22
C ILE A 195 10.70 12.67 -25.51
N PRO A 196 10.22 13.78 -24.92
CA PRO A 196 8.95 14.35 -25.30
C PRO A 196 8.98 14.42 -26.82
N GLU A 197 8.01 13.81 -27.47
CA GLU A 197 7.76 13.98 -28.91
C GLU A 197 7.79 15.49 -29.17
N GLU A 198 8.94 16.00 -29.61
CA GLU A 198 9.07 17.35 -30.07
C GLU A 198 8.17 17.41 -31.29
N VAL A 199 6.99 17.98 -31.04
CA VAL A 199 6.24 18.84 -31.94
C VAL A 199 6.75 18.71 -33.38
N GLU A 200 6.12 17.82 -34.15
CA GLU A 200 6.29 17.76 -35.59
C GLU A 200 5.66 19.04 -36.18
N LEU A 201 6.37 20.15 -35.99
CA LEU A 201 6.15 21.44 -36.61
C LEU A 201 7.01 21.47 -37.88
N CYS A 202 6.71 20.59 -38.83
CA CYS A 202 7.15 20.79 -40.21
C CYS A 202 5.96 21.34 -40.99
N GLN A 203 5.88 22.67 -40.95
CA GLN A 203 5.18 23.46 -41.94
C GLN A 203 5.78 23.08 -43.31
N ASP A 204 4.97 22.51 -44.19
CA ASP A 204 5.27 22.52 -45.62
C ASP A 204 4.85 23.89 -46.19
N PRO A 205 5.80 24.68 -46.68
CA PRO A 205 5.50 25.48 -47.85
C PRO A 205 6.62 25.30 -48.86
N THR A 206 6.42 24.46 -49.87
CA THR A 206 7.08 24.71 -51.16
C THR A 206 6.14 24.39 -52.32
N ILE A 207 5.55 25.48 -52.75
CA ILE A 207 4.88 25.75 -54.02
C ILE A 207 5.73 25.25 -55.20
N THR A 208 5.12 24.34 -55.97
CA THR A 208 4.87 24.40 -57.42
C THR A 208 5.92 24.99 -58.38
N SER A 209 6.27 24.14 -59.35
CA SER A 209 6.58 24.39 -60.77
C SER A 209 7.95 24.95 -61.18
N ALA A 210 8.68 24.11 -61.91
CA ALA A 210 9.07 24.44 -63.28
C ALA A 210 9.26 23.14 -64.08
N GLY A 211 8.24 22.77 -64.87
CA GLY A 211 8.38 21.80 -65.95
C GLY A 211 9.03 22.50 -67.14
N THR A 212 10.19 22.01 -67.53
CA THR A 212 10.95 22.41 -68.72
C THR A 212 10.51 21.53 -69.90
N LEU A 213 10.24 22.21 -71.03
CA LEU A 213 10.29 21.79 -72.45
C LEU A 213 10.40 20.29 -72.80
N ASP A 214 9.59 19.83 -73.78
CA ASP A 214 10.03 19.81 -75.19
C ASP A 214 8.95 19.27 -76.14
N ALA A 215 9.00 19.80 -77.38
CA ALA A 215 8.48 19.28 -78.67
C ALA A 215 6.96 19.21 -78.91
#